data_AF-A0AAJ5UW17-F1
#
_entry.id   AF-A0AAJ5UW17-F1
#
_cell.length_a   1.000
_cell.length_b   1.000
_cell.length_c   1.000
_cell.angle_alpha   90.00
_cell.angle_beta   90.00
_cell.angle_gamma   90.00
#
_symmetry.space_group_name_H-M   'P 1'
#
loop_
_entity.id
_entity.type
_entity.pdbx_description
1 polymer ?
#
loop_
_entity_poly.entity_id
_entity_poly.type
_entity_poly.pdbx_seq_one_letter_code
_entity_poly.pdbx_strand_id
1 'polypeptide(L)' 'MPYLFSPGHLTFYHTEVPYPDIPADVREVTDEEHDLLMQGLLTQGKVLQSDAQGAPVLVDRTEAASTVSEAAAISPDS' A
#
# COMPACT_ATOMS: atom_id res chain seq x y z
N MET A 1 7.83 16.97 -6.92
CA MET A 1 6.53 17.45 -6.40
C MET A 1 5.84 16.23 -5.84
N PRO A 2 5.55 16.19 -4.54
CA PRO A 2 5.29 14.93 -3.83
C PRO A 2 4.04 14.22 -4.36
N TYR A 3 4.06 12.90 -4.22
CA TYR A 3 2.91 12.04 -4.40
C TYR A 3 2.15 11.92 -3.08
N LEU A 4 0.88 11.57 -3.15
CA LEU A 4 0.09 11.18 -1.99
C LEU A 4 -0.17 9.67 -2.05
N PHE A 5 -0.06 8.97 -0.93
CA PHE A 5 -0.37 7.56 -0.82
C PHE A 5 -1.52 7.34 0.16
N SER A 6 -2.56 6.60 -0.27
CA SER A 6 -3.63 6.13 0.62
C SER A 6 -3.32 4.70 1.09
N PRO A 7 -3.06 4.47 2.38
CA PRO A 7 -2.84 3.12 2.92
C PRO A 7 -4.10 2.25 2.86
N GLY A 8 -5.30 2.82 2.95
CA GLY A 8 -6.55 2.08 2.84
C GLY A 8 -6.87 1.62 1.42
N HIS A 9 -6.44 2.38 0.41
CA HIS A 9 -6.68 2.06 -1.00
C HIS A 9 -5.45 1.48 -1.71
N LEU A 10 -4.28 1.44 -1.04
CA LEU A 10 -2.99 1.04 -1.61
C LEU A 10 -2.73 1.70 -2.97
N THR A 11 -2.98 3.00 -3.06
CA THR A 11 -2.98 3.76 -4.31
C THR A 11 -2.26 5.09 -4.14
N PHE A 12 -1.56 5.51 -5.19
CA PHE A 12 -0.92 6.82 -5.28
C PHE A 12 -1.80 7.84 -6.01
N TYR A 13 -1.75 9.09 -5.56
CA TYR A 13 -2.39 10.23 -6.18
C TYR A 13 -1.33 11.30 -6.47
N HIS A 14 -1.35 11.85 -7.67
CA HIS A 14 -0.45 12.93 -8.03
C HIS A 14 -1.03 14.27 -7.56
N THR A 15 -0.25 15.09 -6.87
CA THR A 15 -0.73 16.36 -6.28
C THR A 15 -1.19 17.39 -7.32
N GLU A 16 -0.70 17.29 -8.55
CA GLU A 16 -1.13 18.17 -9.65
C GLU A 16 -2.39 17.69 -10.40
N VAL A 17 -2.85 16.46 -10.16
CA VAL A 17 -4.05 15.94 -10.80
C VAL A 17 -5.23 16.19 -9.85
N PRO A 18 -6.25 16.98 -10.26
CA PRO A 18 -7.41 17.20 -9.41
C PRO A 18 -8.22 15.90 -9.31
N TYR A 19 -8.41 15.44 -8.07
CA TYR A 19 -9.29 14.32 -7.76
C TYR A 19 -10.49 14.85 -6.95
N PRO A 20 -11.73 14.50 -7.33
CA PRO A 20 -12.92 15.01 -6.65
C PRO A 20 -13.02 14.54 -5.20
N ASP A 21 -12.57 13.31 -4.92
CA ASP A 21 -12.69 12.67 -3.61
C ASP A 21 -11.35 12.00 -3.23
N ILE A 22 -10.37 12.80 -2.79
CA ILE A 22 -9.13 12.27 -2.21
C ILE A 22 -9.43 11.68 -0.83
N PRO A 23 -9.01 10.44 -0.54
CA PRO A 23 -9.19 9.84 0.78
C PRO A 23 -8.55 10.66 1.91
N ALA A 24 -9.18 10.68 3.09
CA ALA A 24 -8.66 11.42 4.24
C ALA A 24 -7.41 10.79 4.88
N ASP A 25 -7.10 9.55 4.54
CA ASP A 25 -5.95 8.80 5.05
C ASP A 25 -4.68 8.99 4.20
N VAL A 26 -4.74 9.83 3.17
CA VAL A 26 -3.56 10.07 2.32
C VAL A 26 -2.44 10.74 3.09
N ARG A 27 -1.21 10.35 2.74
CA ARG A 27 0.02 10.95 3.24
C ARG A 27 0.96 11.30 2.11
N GLU A 28 1.78 12.31 2.31
CA GLU A 28 2.82 12.67 1.36
C GLU A 28 3.92 11.59 1.28
N VAL A 29 4.43 11.40 0.07
CA VAL A 29 5.53 10.51 -0.32
C VAL A 29 6.41 11.33 -1.27
N THR A 30 7.73 11.28 -1.10
CA THR A 30 8.62 12.03 -2.00
C THR A 30 8.66 11.39 -3.39
N ASP A 31 9.11 12.16 -4.39
CA ASP A 31 9.29 11.66 -5.75
C ASP A 31 10.27 10.47 -5.76
N GLU A 32 11.37 10.56 -5.00
CA GLU A 32 12.38 9.50 -4.92
C GLU A 32 11.82 8.22 -4.28
N GLU A 33 11.03 8.36 -3.20
CA GLU A 33 10.36 7.23 -2.57
C GLU A 33 9.37 6.57 -3.54
N HIS A 34 8.53 7.38 -4.21
CA HIS A 34 7.59 6.90 -5.20
C HIS A 34 8.28 6.15 -6.35
N ASP A 35 9.38 6.68 -6.89
CA ASP A 35 10.12 6.05 -7.98
C ASP A 35 10.72 4.71 -7.58
N LEU A 36 11.26 4.60 -6.36
CA LEU A 36 11.75 3.32 -5.82
C LEU A 36 10.62 2.29 -5.65
N LEU A 37 9.46 2.73 -5.17
CA LEU A 37 8.28 1.88 -5.02
C LEU A 37 7.81 1.38 -6.40
N MET A 38 7.68 2.29 -7.37
CA MET A 38 7.26 1.96 -8.73
C MET A 38 8.24 1.03 -9.44
N GLN A 39 9.54 1.22 -9.25
CA GLN A 39 10.55 0.31 -9.78
C GLN A 39 10.32 -1.11 -9.25
N GLY A 40 10.11 -1.29 -7.95
CA GLY A 40 9.88 -2.62 -7.38
C GLY A 40 8.56 -3.25 -7.85
N LEU A 41 7.49 -2.47 -7.99
CA LEU A 41 6.20 -2.95 -8.51
C LEU A 41 6.32 -3.43 -9.96
N LEU A 42 6.96 -2.63 -10.82
CA LEU A 42 6.99 -2.87 -12.27
C LEU A 42 8.08 -3.86 -12.68
N THR A 43 9.20 -3.92 -11.96
CA THR A 43 10.38 -4.68 -12.41
C THR A 43 10.69 -5.90 -11.55
N GLN A 44 10.33 -5.88 -10.26
CA GLN A 44 10.67 -6.95 -9.31
C GLN A 44 9.47 -7.85 -8.99
N GLY A 45 8.28 -7.55 -9.53
CA GLY A 45 7.07 -8.33 -9.27
C GLY A 45 6.58 -8.26 -7.81
N LYS A 46 7.05 -7.27 -7.06
CA LYS A 46 6.62 -7.00 -5.69
C LYS A 46 5.20 -6.44 -5.68
N VAL A 47 4.60 -6.44 -4.50
CA VAL A 47 3.28 -5.84 -4.29
C VAL A 47 3.38 -4.73 -3.26
N LEU A 48 2.49 -3.75 -3.41
CA LEU A 48 2.39 -2.62 -2.51
C LEU A 48 1.58 -3.02 -1.26
N GLN A 49 2.09 -2.67 -0.09
CA GLN A 49 1.38 -2.75 1.19
C GLN A 49 1.59 -1.45 1.98
N SER A 50 0.83 -1.31 3.07
CA SER A 50 1.03 -0.29 4.07
C SER A 50 1.63 -0.91 5.34
N ASP A 51 2.63 -0.26 5.93
CA ASP A 51 3.16 -0.65 7.23
C ASP A 51 2.23 -0.24 8.39
N ALA A 52 2.64 -0.53 9.63
CA ALA A 52 1.86 -0.19 10.83
C ALA A 52 1.68 1.32 11.04
N GLN A 53 2.47 2.15 10.36
CA GLN A 53 2.41 3.60 10.38
C GLN A 53 1.67 4.16 9.15
N GLY A 54 1.17 3.29 8.25
CA GLY A 54 0.49 3.65 7.01
C GLY A 54 1.43 4.11 5.89
N ALA A 55 2.73 3.86 5.99
CA ALA A 55 3.68 4.19 4.93
C ALA A 55 3.70 3.08 3.87
N PRO A 56 3.90 3.43 2.58
CA PRO A 56 3.96 2.43 1.52
C PRO A 56 5.24 1.59 1.63
N VAL A 57 5.09 0.28 1.59
CA VAL A 57 6.20 -0.69 1.58
C VAL A 57 6.01 -1.71 0.47
N LEU A 58 7.12 -2.22 -0.06
CA LEU A 58 7.10 -3.30 -1.03
C LEU A 58 7.37 -4.62 -0.35
N VAL A 59 6.48 -5.58 -0.55
CA VAL A 59 6.63 -6.94 -0.04
C VAL A 59 6.61 -7.94 -1.19
N ASP A 60 7.15 -9.12 -0.94
CA ASP A 60 7.05 -10.21 -1.89
C ASP A 60 5.60 -10.71 -1.96
N ARG A 61 5.14 -11.06 -3.16
CA ARG A 61 3.75 -11.51 -3.38
C ARG A 61 3.38 -12.72 -2.50
N THR A 62 4.34 -13.59 -2.18
CA THR A 62 4.14 -14.74 -1.29
C THR A 62 3.89 -14.33 0.16
N GLU A 63 4.54 -13.29 0.65
CA GLU A 63 4.34 -12.77 2.00
C GLU A 63 2.99 -12.06 2.13
N ALA A 64 2.53 -11.41 1.06
CA ALA A 64 1.25 -10.70 1.04
C ALA A 64 0.01 -11.60 1.24
N ALA A 65 0.11 -12.91 0.94
CA ALA A 65 -0.98 -13.85 1.18
C ALA A 65 -1.08 -14.29 2.66
N SER A 66 -0.01 -14.11 3.44
CA SER A 66 0.03 -14.58 4.84
C SER A 66 -0.65 -13.61 5.81
N THR A 67 -0.84 -12.34 5.44
CA THR A 67 -1.46 -11.33 6.32
C THR A 67 -3.00 -11.26 6.24
N VAL A 68 -3.65 -12.13 5.45
CA VAL A 68 -5.12 -12.21 5.34
C VAL A 68 -5.72 -13.44 6.06
N SER A 69 -4.87 -14.35 6.58
CA SER A 69 -5.33 -15.60 7.20
C SER A 69 -4.95 -15.73 8.68
N GLU A 70 -5.40 -14.79 9.53
CA GLU A 70 -5.50 -15.07 10.98
C GLU A 70 -6.67 -14.31 11.63
N ALA A 71 -7.88 -14.50 11.13
CA ALA A 71 -9.12 -14.07 11.81
C ALA A 71 -10.26 -15.09 11.73
N ALA A 72 -9.95 -16.38 11.53
CA ALA A 72 -10.94 -17.46 11.60
C ALA A 72 -10.37 -18.69 12.33
N ALA A 73 -10.06 -18.52 13.62
CA ALA A 73 -9.81 -19.63 14.53
C ALA A 73 -10.59 -19.42 15.83
N ILE A 74 -11.88 -19.78 15.80
CA ILE A 74 -12.75 -20.15 16.93
C ILE A 74 -13.98 -20.83 16.32
N SER A 75 -14.39 -22.07 16.54
CA SER A 75 -13.90 -23.30 17.17
C SER A 75 -14.76 -24.43 16.56
N PRO A 76 -14.31 -25.69 16.46
CA PRO A 76 -15.24 -26.81 16.32
C PRO A 76 -15.72 -27.24 17.71
N ASP A 77 -17.03 -27.33 17.94
CA ASP A 77 -17.56 -28.07 19.09
C ASP A 77 -18.71 -28.99 18.66
N SER A 78 -18.37 -30.28 18.73
CA SER A 78 -19.10 -31.50 19.13
C SER A 78 -20.61 -31.60 18.94
#